data_AF-A0A7C0YAZ7-F1
#
_entry.id   AF-A0A7C0YAZ7-F1
#
_cell.length_a   1.000
_cell.length_b   1.000
_cell.length_c   1.000
_cell.angle_alpha   90.00
_cell.angle_beta   90.00
_cell.angle_gamma   90.00
#
_symmetry.space_group_name_H-M   'P 1'
#
loop_
_entity.id
_entity.type
_entity.pdbx_description
1 polymer ?
#
loop_
_entity_poly.entity_id
_entity_poly.type
_entity_poly.pdbx_seq_one_letter_code
_entity_poly.pdbx_strand_id
1 'polypeptide(L)'
;AKGFTTNADIAKVSIVGVGMRSHPGVAAKMFETLANDGINILMISTSEIKVSCVIEDKYTELAVRALHDAFIGERGSGEGEEG
;
A
#
# COMPACT_ATOMS: atom_id res chain seq x y z
N ALA A 1 31.63 14.68 -8.97
CA ALA A 1 30.60 14.11 -8.07
C ALA A 1 30.15 12.76 -8.64
N LYS A 2 30.29 11.67 -7.89
CA LYS A 2 29.62 10.37 -8.16
C LYS A 2 28.98 9.93 -6.86
N GLY A 3 27.66 9.91 -6.84
CA GLY A 3 26.87 9.58 -5.65
C GLY A 3 25.42 9.35 -6.03
N PHE A 4 25.19 8.34 -6.87
CA PHE A 4 23.85 7.85 -7.16
C PHE A 4 23.89 6.32 -7.14
N THR A 5 22.81 5.72 -6.64
CA THR A 5 22.60 4.28 -6.62
C THR A 5 21.28 3.99 -7.34
N THR A 6 21.23 2.85 -8.01
CA THR A 6 20.05 2.37 -8.74
C THR A 6 19.68 1.00 -8.21
N ASN A 7 18.39 0.73 -8.08
CA ASN A 7 17.88 -0.59 -7.75
C ASN A 7 16.78 -0.95 -8.75
N ALA A 8 16.95 -2.06 -9.46
CA ALA A 8 15.98 -2.57 -10.42
C ALA A 8 15.02 -3.61 -9.80
N ASP A 9 15.35 -4.18 -8.65
CA ASP A 9 14.62 -5.27 -8.00
C ASP A 9 13.54 -4.72 -7.04
N ILE A 10 12.78 -3.74 -7.51
CA ILE A 10 11.72 -3.08 -6.77
C ILE A 10 10.42 -3.04 -7.57
N ALA A 11 9.30 -3.09 -6.87
CA ALA A 11 7.99 -2.92 -7.44
C ALA A 11 7.24 -1.77 -6.76
N LYS A 12 6.35 -1.12 -7.52
CA LYS A 12 5.42 -0.12 -6.98
C LYS A 12 4.01 -0.67 -6.96
N VAL A 13 3.44 -0.79 -5.76
CA VAL A 13 2.03 -1.13 -5.54
C VAL A 13 1.26 0.11 -5.09
N SER A 14 0.00 0.24 -5.49
CA SER A 14 -0.79 1.44 -5.18
C SER A 14 -2.26 1.11 -4.92
N ILE A 15 -2.82 1.71 -3.87
CA ILE A 15 -4.26 1.80 -3.67
C ILE A 15 -4.74 3.12 -4.28
N VAL A 16 -5.82 3.07 -5.05
CA VAL A 16 -6.40 4.24 -5.73
C VAL A 16 -7.88 4.32 -5.41
N GLY A 17 -8.34 5.47 -4.93
CA GLY A 17 -9.74 5.69 -4.59
C GLY A 17 -10.05 7.16 -4.34
N VAL A 18 -11.27 7.56 -4.64
CA VAL A 18 -11.78 8.89 -4.27
C VAL A 18 -11.99 8.93 -2.76
N GLY A 19 -11.45 9.96 -2.09
CA GLY A 19 -11.71 10.19 -0.67
C GLY A 19 -10.62 9.76 0.31
N MET A 20 -9.36 9.58 -0.09
CA MET A 20 -8.29 9.33 0.90
C MET A 20 -8.12 10.46 1.92
N ARG A 21 -8.41 11.71 1.52
CA ARG A 21 -8.46 12.86 2.45
C ARG A 21 -9.56 12.71 3.52
N SER A 22 -10.64 12.02 3.19
CA SER A 22 -11.83 11.88 4.03
C SER A 22 -11.86 10.57 4.82
N HIS A 23 -10.96 9.63 4.53
CA HIS A 23 -10.88 8.31 5.15
C HIS A 23 -9.45 8.07 5.69
N PRO A 24 -9.12 8.63 6.86
CA PRO A 24 -7.77 8.58 7.42
C PRO A 24 -7.22 7.15 7.62
N GLY A 25 -8.09 6.13 7.71
CA GLY A 25 -7.70 4.73 7.87
C GLY A 25 -7.13 4.02 6.63
N VAL A 26 -7.25 4.59 5.42
CA VAL A 26 -6.83 3.89 4.18
C VAL A 26 -5.32 3.61 4.14
N ALA A 27 -4.50 4.60 4.50
CA ALA A 27 -3.05 4.43 4.53
C ALA A 27 -2.62 3.47 5.64
N ALA A 28 -3.22 3.60 6.83
CA ALA A 28 -2.95 2.71 7.96
C ALA A 28 -3.26 1.25 7.60
N LYS A 29 -4.44 0.98 7.04
CA LYS A 29 -4.85 -0.36 6.58
C LYS A 29 -3.90 -0.92 5.51
N MET A 30 -3.45 -0.10 4.56
CA MET A 30 -2.46 -0.52 3.57
C MET A 30 -1.13 -0.95 4.23
N PHE A 31 -0.62 -0.16 5.18
CA PHE A 31 0.66 -0.45 5.84
C PHE A 31 0.56 -1.67 6.76
N GLU A 32 -0.53 -1.78 7.51
CA GLU A 32 -0.81 -2.94 8.37
C GLU A 32 -0.92 -4.23 7.55
N THR A 33 -1.64 -4.19 6.43
CA THR A 33 -1.77 -5.34 5.53
C THR A 33 -0.41 -5.82 5.02
N LEU A 34 0.45 -4.90 4.56
CA LEU A 34 1.80 -5.25 4.11
C LEU A 34 2.68 -5.76 5.26
N ALA A 35 2.55 -5.18 6.45
CA ALA A 35 3.31 -5.60 7.62
C ALA A 35 2.95 -7.01 8.12
N ASN A 36 1.66 -7.37 8.06
CA ASN A 36 1.17 -8.71 8.45
C ASN A 36 1.77 -9.83 7.61
N ASP A 37 2.07 -9.54 6.34
CA ASP A 37 2.76 -10.47 5.42
C ASP A 37 4.30 -10.33 5.44
N GLY A 38 4.84 -9.51 6.34
CA GLY A 38 6.29 -9.30 6.48
C GLY A 38 6.93 -8.52 5.32
N ILE A 39 6.13 -7.73 4.59
CA ILE A 39 6.59 -6.97 3.42
C ILE A 39 7.13 -5.62 3.88
N ASN A 40 8.45 -5.43 3.73
CA ASN A 40 9.08 -4.16 4.06
C ASN A 40 8.78 -3.07 3.01
N ILE A 41 8.42 -1.88 3.48
CA ILE A 41 8.16 -0.71 2.62
C ILE A 41 9.46 0.10 2.47
N LEU A 42 9.94 0.21 1.24
CA LEU A 42 11.17 0.94 0.89
C LEU A 42 10.93 2.44 0.69
N MET A 43 9.75 2.79 0.16
CA MET A 43 9.39 4.19 -0.10
C MET A 43 7.88 4.34 -0.10
N ILE A 44 7.39 5.48 0.38
CA ILE A 44 5.98 5.86 0.36
C ILE A 44 5.82 7.14 -0.46
N SER A 45 4.81 7.18 -1.31
CA SER A 45 4.40 8.37 -2.03
C SER A 45 2.88 8.47 -2.07
N THR A 46 2.34 9.66 -1.80
CA THR A 46 0.90 9.87 -1.65
C THR A 46 0.40 11.01 -2.53
N SER A 47 -0.84 10.91 -2.99
CA SER A 47 -1.64 12.02 -3.53
C SER A 47 -2.99 12.08 -2.83
N GLU A 48 -3.89 12.97 -3.26
CA GLU A 48 -5.24 13.07 -2.69
C GLU A 48 -6.10 11.80 -2.89
N ILE A 49 -5.73 10.95 -3.86
CA ILE A 49 -6.52 9.78 -4.28
C ILE A 49 -5.70 8.49 -4.37
N LYS A 50 -4.42 8.51 -3.98
CA LYS A 50 -3.51 7.37 -4.16
C LYS A 50 -2.46 7.28 -3.05
N VAL A 51 -2.33 6.11 -2.42
CA VAL A 51 -1.11 5.74 -1.67
C VAL A 51 -0.33 4.76 -2.53
N SER A 52 0.96 5.04 -2.73
CA SER A 52 1.90 4.15 -3.42
C SER A 52 3.00 3.73 -2.47
N CYS A 53 3.30 2.43 -2.44
CA CYS A 53 4.45 1.89 -1.73
C CYS A 53 5.41 1.24 -2.73
N VAL A 54 6.70 1.44 -2.52
CA VAL A 54 7.76 0.69 -3.18
C VAL A 54 8.19 -0.45 -2.26
N ILE A 55 8.27 -1.66 -2.79
CA ILE A 55 8.64 -2.89 -2.09
C ILE A 55 9.68 -3.66 -2.91
N GLU A 56 10.31 -4.68 -2.31
CA GLU A 56 11.13 -5.62 -3.09
C GLU A 56 10.25 -6.39 -4.09
N ASP A 57 10.73 -6.55 -5.34
CA ASP A 57 9.93 -7.12 -6.44
C ASP A 57 9.44 -8.55 -6.17
N LYS A 58 10.20 -9.34 -5.41
CA LYS A 58 9.82 -10.72 -5.03
C LYS A 58 8.48 -10.80 -4.25
N TYR A 59 8.03 -9.71 -3.65
CA TYR A 59 6.77 -9.65 -2.89
C TYR A 59 5.59 -9.12 -3.70
N THR A 60 5.77 -8.77 -4.97
CA THR A 60 4.74 -8.10 -5.79
C THR A 60 3.41 -8.84 -5.79
N GLU A 61 3.41 -10.14 -6.06
CA GLU A 61 2.17 -10.93 -6.14
C GLU A 61 1.48 -11.07 -4.78
N LEU A 62 2.26 -11.29 -3.70
CA LEU A 62 1.73 -11.37 -2.33
C LEU A 62 1.10 -10.03 -1.92
N ALA A 63 1.81 -8.92 -2.12
CA ALA A 63 1.34 -7.58 -1.82
C ALA A 63 0.04 -7.25 -2.55
N VAL A 64 -0.06 -7.56 -3.85
CA VAL A 64 -1.26 -7.30 -4.64
C VAL A 64 -2.44 -8.12 -4.12
N ARG A 65 -2.26 -9.41 -3.83
CA ARG A 65 -3.34 -10.27 -3.32
C ARG A 65 -3.81 -9.83 -1.95
N ALA A 66 -2.90 -9.60 -1.01
CA ALA A 66 -3.23 -9.18 0.34
C ALA A 66 -3.97 -7.84 0.36
N LEU A 67 -3.49 -6.87 -0.42
CA LEU A 67 -4.16 -5.58 -0.57
C LEU A 67 -5.50 -5.69 -1.30
N HIS A 68 -5.61 -6.54 -2.31
CA HIS A 68 -6.89 -6.80 -2.97
C HIS A 68 -7.89 -7.38 -1.97
N ASP A 69 -7.50 -8.37 -1.17
CA ASP A 69 -8.40 -8.99 -0.19
C ASP A 69 -8.81 -7.99 0.91
N ALA A 70 -7.88 -7.14 1.37
CA ALA A 70 -8.14 -6.13 2.40
C ALA A 70 -9.10 -5.01 1.94
N PHE A 71 -9.12 -4.67 0.64
CA PHE A 71 -9.90 -3.54 0.11
C PHE A 71 -11.07 -3.94 -0.80
N ILE A 72 -11.07 -5.14 -1.39
CA ILE A 72 -12.03 -5.57 -2.45
C ILE A 72 -12.69 -6.92 -2.13
N GLY A 73 -12.15 -7.74 -1.23
CA GLY A 73 -12.67 -9.08 -0.92
C GLY A 73 -14.17 -9.12 -0.55
N GLU A 74 -14.82 -10.29 -0.72
CA GLU A 74 -16.27 -10.52 -0.60
C GLU A 74 -16.92 -10.22 0.77
N ARG A 75 -16.17 -9.69 1.74
CA ARG A 75 -16.75 -8.97 2.87
C ARG A 75 -16.37 -7.51 2.76
N GLY A 76 -17.27 -6.74 2.14
CA GLY A 76 -17.39 -5.32 2.43
C GLY A 76 -17.78 -5.13 3.90
N SER A 77 -16.83 -5.32 4.83
CA SER A 77 -16.91 -4.66 6.12
C SER A 77 -16.48 -3.23 5.89
N GLY A 78 -17.47 -2.36 5.66
CA GLY A 78 -17.31 -0.96 5.97
C GLY A 78 -16.91 -0.87 7.44
N GLU A 79 -15.64 -0.64 7.69
CA GLU A 79 -15.18 -0.19 9.00
C GLU A 79 -15.48 1.31 9.03
N GLY A 80 -16.66 1.62 9.56
CA GLY A 80 -16.87 2.89 10.23
C GLY A 80 -15.92 2.93 11.42
N GLU A 81 -14.88 3.74 11.33
CA GLU A 81 -14.23 4.30 12.50
C GLU A 81 -14.94 5.63 12.81
N GLU A 82 -15.99 5.54 13.65
CA GLU A 82 -16.33 6.66 14.52
C GLU A 82 -15.29 6.69 15.64
N GLY A 83 -14.57 7.81 15.72
CA GLY A 83 -13.69 8.20 16.81
C GLY A 83 -13.56 9.71 16.83
#